data_AF-A0A9N9BK02-F1
#
_entry.id   AF-A0A9N9BK02-F1
#
_cell.length_a   1.000
_cell.length_b   1.000
_cell.length_c   1.000
_cell.angle_alpha   90.00
_cell.angle_beta   90.00
_cell.angle_gamma   90.00
#
_symmetry.space_group_name_H-M   'P 1'
#
loop_
_entity.id
_entity.type
_entity.pdbx_description
1 polymer ?
#
loop_
_entity_poly.entity_id
_entity_poly.type
_entity_poly.pdbx_seq_one_letter_code
_entity_poly.pdbx_strand_id
1 'polypeptide(L)'
;MTTFCGIQIQGIRSFHPDSPELIELNPPLTVIVGHNGAGKTTIVECLRYVTTGKLPGGTFVHDPRFSPLGLSNAENQLLQRSEVKAQVRLLFKDEKDNKYLCCRSLSGTATGKGKGTSTISQKSVDGVFAIHNAENVQRSVTMKCSDLDLKVRMLLGVPKTILESVIFCIQEDSNWPLADPATLKKRFDEIFGLDGWKATLDTFNVPEKKLLERQKVTHTQLQYLRTENDMAEQTKQRLQEYQAEESRCEQVSADLDQRIEQVETQIATLENIRDTLKEKEHDKTMLEKSVSSLREHINVLQASDEELNMEFIRYNEEIDKRELRREELRADVERIRNEKQSYENQIMEMERQITRHSMNIENHKQKIAELEQAFNDEAHPLRDTVQIFADTFKSPTRISQQKGELVKRKNQIEVFFKQLKAEAHQ
;
A
#
# COMPACT_ATOMS: atom_id res chain seq x y z
N MET A 1 -6.45 -43.52 -27.23
CA MET A 1 -7.13 -43.82 -25.96
C MET A 1 -6.27 -44.73 -25.11
N THR A 2 -6.09 -44.43 -23.83
CA THR A 2 -5.33 -45.28 -22.89
C THR A 2 -6.07 -46.61 -22.67
N THR A 3 -5.37 -47.74 -22.79
CA THR A 3 -5.98 -49.08 -22.72
C THR A 3 -5.26 -49.94 -21.68
N PHE A 4 -6.01 -50.67 -20.84
CA PHE A 4 -5.44 -51.68 -19.95
C PHE A 4 -5.13 -52.96 -20.73
N CYS A 5 -3.91 -53.47 -20.61
CA CYS A 5 -3.45 -54.67 -21.31
C CYS A 5 -3.52 -55.91 -20.43
N GLY A 6 -3.27 -55.77 -19.13
CA GLY A 6 -3.30 -56.89 -18.21
C GLY A 6 -2.95 -56.50 -16.79
N ILE A 7 -3.37 -57.34 -15.84
CA ILE A 7 -3.10 -57.18 -14.41
C ILE A 7 -2.49 -58.46 -13.85
N GLN A 8 -1.42 -58.32 -13.06
CA GLN A 8 -0.80 -59.40 -12.31
C GLN A 8 -1.09 -59.20 -10.81
N ILE A 9 -1.60 -60.23 -10.14
CA ILE A 9 -2.01 -60.18 -8.74
C ILE A 9 -1.28 -61.29 -7.97
N GLN A 10 -0.74 -60.95 -6.80
CA GLN A 10 -0.02 -61.88 -5.93
C GLN A 10 -0.24 -61.53 -4.46
N GLY A 11 -0.54 -62.53 -3.63
CA GLY A 11 -0.68 -62.36 -2.18
C GLY A 11 -1.84 -61.45 -1.74
N ILE A 12 -2.88 -61.31 -2.56
CA ILE A 12 -4.07 -60.50 -2.27
C ILE A 12 -5.26 -61.42 -2.03
N ARG A 13 -5.90 -61.37 -0.85
CA ARG A 13 -7.02 -62.24 -0.48
C ARG A 13 -6.84 -63.70 -0.91
N SER A 14 -7.63 -64.21 -1.86
CA SER A 14 -7.55 -65.60 -2.36
C SER A 14 -6.35 -65.87 -3.27
N PHE A 15 -5.70 -64.83 -3.83
CA PHE A 15 -4.52 -64.97 -4.67
C PHE A 15 -3.31 -65.35 -3.83
N HIS A 16 -2.69 -66.48 -4.17
CA HIS A 16 -1.61 -67.08 -3.40
C HIS A 16 -0.35 -66.18 -3.38
N PRO A 17 0.39 -66.11 -2.26
CA PRO A 17 1.56 -65.25 -2.14
C PRO A 17 2.78 -65.71 -2.97
N ASP A 18 2.88 -66.98 -3.33
CA ASP A 18 4.05 -67.50 -4.08
C ASP A 18 3.81 -67.68 -5.58
N SER A 19 2.55 -67.67 -6.02
CA SER A 19 2.20 -67.88 -7.43
C SER A 19 1.45 -66.66 -7.95
N PRO A 20 2.13 -65.74 -8.67
CA PRO A 20 1.47 -64.58 -9.24
C PRO A 20 0.56 -65.01 -10.40
N GLU A 21 -0.67 -64.53 -10.40
CA GLU A 21 -1.64 -64.79 -11.46
C GLU A 21 -1.71 -63.60 -12.41
N LEU A 22 -1.59 -63.86 -13.72
CA LEU A 22 -1.71 -62.86 -14.78
C LEU A 22 -3.08 -62.97 -15.45
N ILE A 23 -3.76 -61.84 -15.57
CA ILE A 23 -5.06 -61.71 -16.23
C ILE A 23 -4.91 -60.71 -17.36
N GLU A 24 -5.06 -61.19 -18.59
CA GLU A 24 -5.02 -60.35 -19.79
C GLU A 24 -6.36 -59.64 -20.00
N LEU A 25 -6.29 -58.34 -20.28
CA LEU A 25 -7.46 -57.49 -20.52
C LEU A 25 -7.51 -57.19 -22.01
N ASN A 26 -8.45 -57.84 -22.69
CA ASN A 26 -8.61 -57.75 -24.13
C ASN A 26 -9.71 -56.75 -24.49
N PRO A 27 -9.44 -55.79 -25.39
CA PRO A 27 -10.46 -54.92 -25.95
C PRO A 27 -11.33 -55.69 -26.98
N PRO A 28 -12.60 -55.29 -27.18
CA PRO A 28 -13.34 -54.26 -26.45
C PRO A 28 -14.02 -54.78 -25.17
N LEU A 29 -14.07 -56.09 -24.96
CA LEU A 29 -14.79 -56.74 -23.88
C LEU A 29 -13.94 -57.88 -23.29
N THR A 30 -13.74 -57.84 -21.97
CA THR A 30 -13.17 -58.94 -21.19
C THR A 30 -14.24 -59.51 -20.28
N VAL A 31 -14.47 -60.83 -20.35
CA VAL A 31 -15.46 -61.53 -19.53
C VAL A 31 -14.75 -62.35 -18.46
N ILE A 32 -15.02 -62.07 -17.19
CA ILE A 32 -14.46 -62.79 -16.04
C ILE A 32 -15.58 -63.61 -15.39
N VAL A 33 -15.48 -64.94 -15.50
CA VAL A 33 -16.45 -65.89 -14.92
C VAL A 33 -15.79 -66.77 -13.86
N GLY A 34 -16.60 -67.29 -12.93
CA GLY A 34 -16.14 -68.16 -11.86
C GLY A 34 -17.19 -68.32 -10.77
N HIS A 35 -17.03 -69.31 -9.90
CA HIS A 35 -17.93 -69.53 -8.76
C HIS A 35 -17.87 -68.37 -7.75
N ASN A 36 -18.83 -68.33 -6.80
CA ASN A 36 -18.80 -67.36 -5.71
C ASN A 36 -17.57 -67.60 -4.83
N GLY A 37 -16.90 -66.52 -4.41
CA GLY A 37 -15.63 -66.61 -3.68
C GLY A 37 -14.38 -66.87 -4.54
N ALA A 38 -14.51 -67.02 -5.86
CA ALA A 38 -13.36 -67.20 -6.77
C ALA A 38 -12.45 -65.96 -6.93
N GLY A 39 -12.71 -64.85 -6.21
CA GLY A 39 -11.88 -63.63 -6.31
C GLY A 39 -12.26 -62.65 -7.43
N LYS A 40 -13.39 -62.84 -8.12
CA LYS A 40 -13.86 -61.93 -9.20
C LYS A 40 -13.91 -60.46 -8.76
N THR A 41 -14.55 -60.18 -7.62
CA THR A 41 -14.64 -58.83 -7.04
C THR A 41 -13.26 -58.31 -6.64
N THR A 42 -12.36 -59.19 -6.19
CA THR A 42 -10.99 -58.85 -5.81
C THR A 42 -10.15 -58.37 -7.00
N ILE A 43 -10.40 -58.87 -8.21
CA ILE A 43 -9.73 -58.36 -9.42
C ILE A 43 -10.09 -56.88 -9.65
N VAL A 44 -11.37 -56.52 -9.51
CA VAL A 44 -11.84 -55.13 -9.65
C VAL A 44 -11.28 -54.25 -8.53
N GLU A 45 -11.24 -54.75 -7.29
CA GLU A 45 -10.58 -54.07 -6.16
C GLU A 45 -9.08 -53.83 -6.42
N CYS A 46 -8.38 -54.79 -7.05
CA CYS A 46 -6.98 -54.64 -7.44
C CYS A 46 -6.79 -53.57 -8.52
N LEU A 47 -7.67 -53.51 -9.52
CA LEU A 47 -7.67 -52.46 -10.54
C LEU A 47 -7.93 -51.08 -9.93
N ARG A 48 -8.87 -50.97 -8.99
CA ARG A 48 -9.09 -49.75 -8.21
C ARG A 48 -7.85 -49.38 -7.41
N TYR A 49 -7.26 -50.32 -6.68
CA TYR A 49 -6.12 -50.08 -5.80
C TYR A 49 -4.89 -49.61 -6.58
N VAL A 50 -4.54 -50.29 -7.68
CA VAL A 50 -3.34 -49.95 -8.46
C VAL A 50 -3.47 -48.57 -9.14
N THR A 51 -4.69 -48.18 -9.53
CA THR A 51 -4.94 -46.89 -10.20
C THR A 51 -5.18 -45.72 -9.24
N THR A 52 -5.76 -45.94 -8.06
CA THR A 52 -6.17 -44.86 -7.13
C THR A 52 -5.38 -44.81 -5.83
N GLY A 53 -4.66 -45.88 -5.50
CA GLY A 53 -3.95 -46.06 -4.23
C GLY A 53 -4.86 -46.39 -3.04
N LYS A 54 -6.18 -46.41 -3.22
CA LYS A 54 -7.15 -46.64 -2.13
C LYS A 54 -7.30 -48.13 -1.85
N LEU A 55 -7.02 -48.53 -0.62
CA LEU A 55 -7.26 -49.89 -0.14
C LEU A 55 -8.77 -50.15 -0.01
N PRO A 56 -9.25 -51.35 -0.36
CA PRO A 56 -10.63 -51.75 -0.09
C PRO A 56 -10.86 -51.97 1.41
N GLY A 57 -12.13 -52.06 1.83
CA GLY A 57 -12.48 -52.36 3.21
C GLY A 57 -12.03 -53.76 3.64
N GLY A 58 -11.70 -53.91 4.93
CA GLY A 58 -11.25 -55.18 5.52
C GLY A 58 -9.80 -55.56 5.15
N THR A 59 -9.43 -56.81 5.44
CA THR A 59 -8.08 -57.31 5.15
C THR A 59 -7.91 -57.54 3.64
N PHE A 60 -7.03 -56.77 3.01
CA PHE A 60 -6.74 -56.90 1.58
C PHE A 60 -5.59 -57.88 1.25
N VAL A 61 -4.58 -57.95 2.10
CA VAL A 61 -3.43 -58.87 1.95
C VAL A 61 -3.85 -60.28 2.38
N HIS A 62 -3.34 -61.29 1.68
CA HIS A 62 -3.54 -62.69 2.04
C HIS A 62 -3.13 -62.95 3.50
N ASP A 63 -3.95 -63.70 4.23
CA ASP A 63 -3.74 -63.92 5.65
C ASP A 63 -2.44 -64.72 5.88
N PRO A 64 -1.44 -64.17 6.60
CA PRO A 64 -0.17 -64.87 6.86
C PRO A 64 -0.31 -66.19 7.62
N ARG A 65 -1.46 -66.41 8.25
CA ARG A 65 -1.77 -67.63 9.02
C ARG A 65 -2.42 -68.71 8.17
N PHE A 66 -2.88 -68.38 6.97
CA PHE A 66 -3.47 -69.33 6.05
C PHE A 66 -2.34 -70.05 5.31
N SER A 67 -2.10 -71.31 5.66
CA SER A 67 -1.15 -72.18 4.96
C SER A 67 -1.89 -72.98 3.88
N PRO A 68 -1.38 -73.07 2.65
CA PRO A 68 -2.07 -73.70 1.51
C PRO A 68 -2.30 -75.21 1.65
N LEU A 69 -1.68 -75.87 2.63
CA LEU A 69 -1.65 -77.34 2.72
C LEU A 69 -2.80 -77.98 3.51
N GLY A 70 -3.76 -77.21 4.04
CA GLY A 70 -4.91 -77.78 4.76
C GLY A 70 -4.54 -78.64 5.98
N LEU A 71 -3.30 -78.51 6.48
CA LEU A 71 -2.76 -79.31 7.56
C LEU A 71 -3.46 -78.98 8.88
N SER A 72 -3.41 -79.94 9.81
CA SER A 72 -4.00 -79.77 11.14
C SER A 72 -3.36 -78.60 11.91
N ASN A 73 -4.09 -78.05 12.89
CA ASN A 73 -3.69 -76.86 13.66
C ASN A 73 -2.29 -76.94 14.30
N ALA A 74 -1.75 -78.14 14.54
CA ALA A 74 -0.43 -78.33 15.16
C ALA A 74 0.75 -78.19 14.17
N GLU A 75 0.61 -78.70 12.95
CA GLU A 75 1.67 -78.64 11.92
C GLU A 75 1.68 -77.29 11.20
N ASN A 76 0.51 -76.64 11.09
CA ASN A 76 0.40 -75.28 10.57
C ASN A 76 1.18 -74.27 11.39
N GLN A 77 1.39 -74.50 12.70
CA GLN A 77 2.08 -73.56 13.58
C GLN A 77 3.57 -73.37 13.22
N LEU A 78 4.20 -74.35 12.56
CA LEU A 78 5.59 -74.30 12.11
C LEU A 78 5.76 -73.66 10.73
N LEU A 79 4.69 -73.55 9.94
CA LEU A 79 4.69 -73.00 8.57
C LEU A 79 4.03 -71.61 8.48
N GLN A 80 3.60 -71.02 9.61
CA GLN A 80 2.99 -69.69 9.62
C GLN A 80 4.02 -68.65 9.18
N ARG A 81 3.67 -67.89 8.15
CA ARG A 81 4.47 -66.73 7.77
C ARG A 81 4.17 -65.61 8.77
N SER A 82 5.22 -65.02 9.34
CA SER A 82 5.06 -63.81 10.15
C SER A 82 4.66 -62.60 9.30
N GLU A 83 5.01 -62.64 8.02
CA GLU A 83 4.76 -61.60 7.03
C GLU A 83 4.40 -62.20 5.66
N VAL A 84 3.36 -61.66 5.03
CA VAL A 84 3.05 -61.92 3.63
C VAL A 84 3.28 -60.65 2.82
N LYS A 85 4.04 -60.77 1.74
CA LYS A 85 4.21 -59.71 0.75
C LYS A 85 3.17 -59.89 -0.35
N ALA A 86 2.46 -58.83 -0.67
CA ALA A 86 1.48 -58.80 -1.73
C ALA A 86 1.87 -57.77 -2.77
N GLN A 87 1.51 -58.03 -4.03
CA GLN A 87 1.86 -57.17 -5.14
C GLN A 87 0.74 -57.16 -6.19
N VAL A 88 0.44 -55.96 -6.69
CA VAL A 88 -0.48 -55.76 -7.81
C VAL A 88 0.28 -54.99 -8.89
N ARG A 89 0.36 -55.55 -10.09
CA ARG A 89 0.99 -54.90 -11.26
C ARG A 89 -0.03 -54.71 -12.37
N LEU A 90 -0.16 -53.48 -12.86
CA LEU A 90 -1.03 -53.12 -13.97
C LEU A 90 -0.16 -52.72 -15.17
N LEU A 91 -0.38 -53.40 -16.29
CA LEU A 91 0.16 -53.02 -17.58
C LEU A 91 -0.91 -52.27 -18.37
N PHE A 92 -0.59 -51.06 -18.82
CA PHE A 92 -1.46 -50.23 -19.64
C PHE A 92 -0.66 -49.50 -20.71
N LYS A 93 -1.32 -49.05 -21.76
CA LYS A 93 -0.70 -48.34 -22.87
C LYS A 93 -1.41 -47.05 -23.19
N ASP A 94 -0.67 -46.03 -23.60
CA ASP A 94 -1.24 -44.76 -24.06
C ASP A 94 -1.68 -44.81 -25.53
N GLU A 95 -2.10 -43.66 -26.06
CA GLU A 95 -2.50 -43.51 -27.46
C GLU A 95 -1.36 -43.68 -28.46
N LYS A 96 -0.12 -43.60 -27.98
CA LYS A 96 1.13 -43.73 -28.77
C LYS A 96 1.72 -45.14 -28.65
N ASP A 97 0.98 -46.10 -28.09
CA ASP A 97 1.39 -47.48 -27.82
C ASP A 97 2.60 -47.60 -26.87
N ASN A 98 2.92 -46.55 -26.10
CA ASN A 98 3.91 -46.63 -25.03
C ASN A 98 3.33 -47.45 -23.89
N LYS A 99 4.09 -48.46 -23.43
CA LYS A 99 3.65 -49.37 -22.38
C LYS A 99 4.13 -48.88 -21.02
N TYR A 100 3.23 -48.84 -20.07
CA TYR A 100 3.47 -48.44 -18.69
C TYR A 100 3.14 -49.59 -17.75
N LEU A 101 4.07 -49.90 -16.86
CA LEU A 101 3.88 -50.86 -15.79
C LEU A 101 3.81 -50.11 -14.45
N CYS A 102 2.65 -50.13 -13.82
CA CYS A 102 2.44 -49.63 -12.47
C CYS A 102 2.42 -50.80 -11.50
N CYS A 103 3.24 -50.78 -10.47
CA CYS A 103 3.33 -51.84 -9.48
C CYS A 103 3.18 -51.26 -8.07
N ARG A 104 2.25 -51.81 -7.29
CA ARG A 104 2.08 -51.51 -5.87
C ARG A 104 2.34 -52.75 -5.03
N SER A 105 3.08 -52.56 -3.97
CA SER A 105 3.44 -53.63 -3.03
C SER A 105 2.88 -53.32 -1.64
N LEU A 106 2.43 -54.36 -0.95
CA LEU A 106 1.93 -54.31 0.42
C LEU A 106 2.64 -55.38 1.24
N SER A 107 2.78 -55.17 2.54
CA SER A 107 3.09 -56.25 3.47
C SER A 107 2.02 -56.36 4.55
N GLY A 108 1.59 -57.59 4.80
CA GLY A 108 0.65 -57.95 5.85
C GLY A 108 1.38 -58.72 6.93
N THR A 109 1.34 -58.23 8.17
CA THR A 109 1.88 -58.94 9.34
C THR A 109 0.76 -59.28 10.30
N ALA A 110 0.75 -60.53 10.78
CA ALA A 110 -0.21 -60.95 11.80
C ALA A 110 0.22 -60.37 13.15
N THR A 111 -0.59 -59.47 13.72
CA THR A 111 -0.33 -58.87 15.03
C THR A 111 -1.37 -59.33 16.05
N GLY A 112 -0.91 -60.06 17.07
CA GLY A 112 -1.74 -60.47 18.20
C GLY A 112 -1.13 -61.62 19.02
N LYS A 113 -0.75 -61.33 20.27
CA LYS A 113 -0.49 -62.31 21.33
C LYS A 113 -1.71 -62.35 22.26
N GLY A 114 -2.71 -63.17 21.96
CA GLY A 114 -3.87 -63.34 22.85
C GLY A 114 -5.02 -64.11 22.22
N LYS A 115 -5.59 -65.07 22.96
CA LYS A 115 -6.70 -65.94 22.56
C LYS A 115 -7.91 -65.10 22.11
N GLY A 116 -8.19 -65.07 20.81
CA GLY A 116 -9.53 -64.78 20.28
C GLY A 116 -9.62 -63.77 19.13
N THR A 117 -8.77 -62.73 19.07
CA THR A 117 -8.92 -61.69 18.03
C THR A 117 -7.54 -61.20 17.55
N SER A 118 -6.99 -61.88 16.56
CA SER A 118 -5.79 -61.44 15.85
C SER A 118 -6.17 -60.46 14.74
N THR A 119 -5.51 -59.31 14.68
CA THR A 119 -5.68 -58.33 13.60
C THR A 119 -4.48 -58.39 12.66
N ILE A 120 -4.72 -58.22 11.35
CA ILE A 120 -3.66 -58.20 10.34
C ILE A 120 -3.29 -56.74 10.11
N SER A 121 -2.05 -56.37 10.44
CA SER A 121 -1.50 -55.06 10.16
C SER A 121 -1.03 -55.00 8.71
N GLN A 122 -1.51 -54.02 7.94
CA GLN A 122 -1.15 -53.86 6.53
C GLN A 122 -0.31 -52.60 6.34
N LYS A 123 0.87 -52.73 5.75
CA LYS A 123 1.78 -51.62 5.43
C LYS A 123 1.93 -51.50 3.92
N SER A 124 1.81 -50.28 3.41
CA SER A 124 2.11 -49.99 2.00
C SER A 124 3.60 -49.75 1.82
N VAL A 125 4.15 -50.33 0.76
CA VAL A 125 5.54 -50.13 0.34
C VAL A 125 5.54 -49.20 -0.87
N ASP A 126 6.64 -48.47 -1.07
CA ASP A 126 6.82 -47.61 -2.24
C ASP A 126 6.56 -48.36 -3.54
N GLY A 127 5.91 -47.66 -4.47
CA GLY A 127 5.49 -48.22 -5.72
C GLY A 127 6.58 -48.15 -6.79
N VAL A 128 6.50 -49.06 -7.76
CA VAL A 128 7.43 -49.12 -8.89
C VAL A 128 6.67 -48.74 -10.14
N PHE A 129 7.22 -47.77 -10.89
CA PHE A 129 6.69 -47.36 -12.17
C PHE A 129 7.74 -47.61 -13.24
N ALA A 130 7.40 -48.39 -14.27
CA ALA A 130 8.29 -48.64 -15.39
C ALA A 130 7.66 -48.21 -16.72
N ILE A 131 8.50 -47.66 -17.60
CA ILE A 131 8.13 -47.29 -18.97
C ILE A 131 8.84 -48.25 -19.91
N HIS A 132 8.09 -48.84 -20.83
CA HIS A 132 8.56 -49.60 -21.97
C HIS A 132 8.24 -48.82 -23.24
N ASN A 133 9.26 -48.17 -23.80
CA ASN A 133 9.16 -47.54 -25.12
C ASN A 133 9.32 -48.59 -26.23
N ALA A 134 8.91 -48.25 -27.46
CA ALA A 134 9.02 -49.10 -28.65
C ALA A 134 10.46 -49.63 -28.94
N GLU A 135 11.48 -48.98 -28.37
CA GLU A 135 12.91 -49.37 -28.48
C GLU A 135 13.37 -50.33 -27.36
N ASN A 136 12.46 -50.90 -26.55
CA ASN A 136 12.77 -51.79 -25.42
C ASN A 136 13.63 -51.19 -24.29
N VAL A 137 13.78 -49.86 -24.25
CA VAL A 137 14.45 -49.18 -23.13
C VAL A 137 13.54 -49.19 -21.90
N GLN A 138 13.78 -50.11 -20.99
CA GLN A 138 13.08 -50.20 -19.71
C GLN A 138 13.68 -49.22 -18.70
N ARG A 139 12.94 -48.15 -18.38
CA ARG A 139 13.27 -47.28 -17.24
C ARG A 139 12.29 -47.54 -16.10
N SER A 140 12.77 -48.18 -15.04
CA SER A 140 12.00 -48.37 -13.80
C SER A 140 12.43 -47.37 -12.74
N VAL A 141 11.46 -46.71 -12.12
CA VAL A 141 11.68 -45.76 -11.03
C VAL A 141 10.79 -46.16 -9.86
N THR A 142 11.41 -46.32 -8.69
CA THR A 142 10.70 -46.43 -7.41
C THR A 142 10.28 -45.03 -6.97
N MET A 143 9.02 -44.87 -6.59
CA MET A 143 8.48 -43.58 -6.17
C MET A 143 7.50 -43.74 -5.01
N LYS A 144 7.31 -42.67 -4.24
CA LYS A 144 6.34 -42.63 -3.15
C LYS A 144 4.94 -42.88 -3.70
N CYS A 145 4.08 -43.51 -2.90
CA CYS A 145 2.71 -43.83 -3.29
C CYS A 145 1.92 -42.59 -3.77
N SER A 146 2.10 -41.43 -3.14
CA SER A 146 1.45 -40.17 -3.55
C SER A 146 1.81 -39.74 -4.97
N ASP A 147 3.10 -39.88 -5.31
CA ASP A 147 3.65 -39.44 -6.59
C ASP A 147 3.25 -40.42 -7.70
N LEU A 148 3.21 -41.71 -7.36
CA LEU A 148 2.67 -42.75 -8.24
C LEU A 148 1.20 -42.47 -8.57
N ASP A 149 0.38 -42.15 -7.57
CA ASP A 149 -1.04 -41.84 -7.80
C ASP A 149 -1.21 -40.66 -8.77
N LEU A 150 -0.41 -39.60 -8.59
CA LEU A 150 -0.46 -38.43 -9.47
C LEU A 150 -0.07 -38.80 -10.91
N LYS A 151 1.03 -39.53 -11.06
CA LYS A 151 1.55 -39.93 -12.37
C LYS A 151 0.61 -40.86 -13.13
N VAL A 152 0.05 -41.85 -12.44
CA VAL A 152 -0.94 -42.77 -13.03
C VAL A 152 -2.20 -42.00 -13.44
N ARG A 153 -2.73 -41.11 -12.60
CA ARG A 153 -3.90 -40.28 -12.96
C ARG A 153 -3.65 -39.40 -14.18
N MET A 154 -2.47 -38.78 -14.26
CA MET A 154 -2.09 -37.95 -15.42
C MET A 154 -2.03 -38.76 -16.71
N LEU A 155 -1.51 -39.99 -16.68
CA LEU A 155 -1.40 -40.85 -17.86
C LEU A 155 -2.74 -41.48 -18.28
N LEU A 156 -3.60 -41.81 -17.31
CA LEU A 156 -4.96 -42.29 -17.58
C LEU A 156 -5.85 -41.16 -18.10
N GLY A 157 -5.60 -39.91 -17.72
CA GLY A 157 -6.44 -38.77 -18.08
C GLY A 157 -7.80 -38.77 -17.40
N VAL A 158 -7.97 -39.56 -16.34
CA VAL A 158 -9.24 -39.74 -15.63
C VAL A 158 -9.09 -39.30 -14.16
N PRO A 159 -9.97 -38.43 -13.65
CA PRO A 159 -10.01 -38.06 -12.24
C PRO A 159 -10.16 -39.25 -11.30
N LYS A 160 -9.58 -39.13 -10.09
CA LYS A 160 -9.66 -40.16 -9.04
C LYS A 160 -11.10 -40.57 -8.74
N THR A 161 -12.01 -39.60 -8.62
CA THR A 161 -13.41 -39.87 -8.29
C THR A 161 -14.10 -40.72 -9.36
N ILE A 162 -13.80 -40.48 -10.64
CA ILE A 162 -14.39 -41.25 -11.75
C ILE A 162 -13.85 -42.68 -11.74
N LEU A 163 -12.55 -42.86 -11.48
CA LEU A 163 -11.96 -44.19 -11.32
C LEU A 163 -12.61 -44.98 -10.17
N GLU A 164 -12.94 -44.33 -9.05
CA GLU A 164 -13.52 -44.98 -7.88
C GLU A 164 -15.04 -45.19 -7.96
N SER A 165 -15.80 -44.19 -8.41
CA SER A 165 -17.26 -44.19 -8.35
C SER A 165 -17.93 -44.67 -9.63
N VAL A 166 -17.22 -44.63 -10.77
CA VAL A 166 -17.80 -44.97 -12.09
C VAL A 166 -17.10 -46.17 -12.72
N ILE A 167 -15.78 -46.13 -12.89
CA ILE A 167 -15.04 -47.17 -13.65
C ILE A 167 -14.83 -48.43 -12.80
N PHE A 168 -14.27 -48.29 -11.60
CA PHE A 168 -14.02 -49.39 -10.66
C PHE A 168 -14.90 -49.29 -9.42
N CYS A 169 -16.20 -49.09 -9.66
CA CYS A 169 -17.20 -49.10 -8.60
C CYS A 169 -17.30 -50.52 -8.00
N ILE A 170 -17.23 -50.62 -6.68
CA ILE A 170 -17.36 -51.91 -5.99
C ILE A 170 -18.83 -52.34 -5.94
N GLN A 171 -19.07 -53.64 -5.92
CA GLN A 171 -20.41 -54.21 -5.96
C GLN A 171 -21.33 -53.66 -4.86
N GLU A 172 -20.82 -53.48 -3.64
CA GLU A 172 -21.58 -52.95 -2.50
C GLU A 172 -22.00 -51.49 -2.69
N ASP A 173 -21.25 -50.71 -3.47
CA ASP A 173 -21.46 -49.27 -3.70
C ASP A 173 -22.09 -49.00 -5.07
N SER A 174 -22.37 -50.03 -5.88
CA SER A 174 -22.86 -49.91 -7.26
C SER A 174 -24.22 -49.20 -7.38
N ASN A 175 -25.03 -49.25 -6.32
CA ASN A 175 -26.35 -48.62 -6.27
C ASN A 175 -26.29 -47.16 -5.79
N TRP A 176 -25.10 -46.54 -5.66
CA TRP A 176 -24.97 -45.14 -5.27
C TRP A 176 -25.80 -44.14 -6.10
N PRO A 177 -26.09 -44.37 -7.41
CA PRO A 177 -26.96 -43.47 -8.17
C PRO A 177 -28.43 -43.48 -7.71
N LEU A 178 -28.83 -44.54 -7.00
CA LEU A 178 -30.17 -44.71 -6.42
C LEU A 178 -30.22 -44.35 -4.92
N ALA A 179 -29.12 -43.85 -4.38
CA ALA A 179 -29.05 -43.42 -2.99
C ALA A 179 -29.91 -42.17 -2.74
N ASP A 180 -30.02 -41.79 -1.47
CA ASP A 180 -30.72 -40.58 -1.07
C ASP A 180 -30.11 -39.31 -1.71
N PRO A 181 -30.89 -38.22 -1.84
CA PRO A 181 -30.41 -37.01 -2.51
C PRO A 181 -29.12 -36.42 -1.93
N ALA A 182 -28.85 -36.58 -0.63
CA ALA A 182 -27.65 -36.04 -0.01
C ALA A 182 -26.40 -36.84 -0.41
N THR A 183 -26.48 -38.17 -0.35
CA THR A 183 -25.41 -39.07 -0.83
C THR A 183 -25.14 -38.87 -2.32
N LEU A 184 -26.20 -38.77 -3.13
CA LEU A 184 -26.10 -38.54 -4.57
C LEU A 184 -25.41 -37.21 -4.88
N LYS A 185 -25.84 -36.13 -4.23
CA LYS A 185 -25.23 -34.80 -4.38
C LYS A 185 -23.75 -34.81 -4.02
N LYS A 186 -23.38 -35.47 -2.92
CA LYS A 186 -21.98 -35.59 -2.50
C LYS A 186 -21.13 -36.27 -3.58
N ARG A 187 -21.60 -37.38 -4.15
CA ARG A 187 -20.88 -38.08 -5.23
C ARG A 187 -20.76 -37.24 -6.50
N PHE A 188 -21.80 -36.49 -6.87
CA PHE A 188 -21.71 -35.56 -8.00
C PHE A 188 -20.72 -34.42 -7.75
N ASP A 189 -20.76 -33.82 -6.56
CA ASP A 189 -19.82 -32.78 -6.16
C ASP A 189 -18.37 -33.30 -6.23
N GLU A 190 -18.11 -34.54 -5.78
CA GLU A 190 -16.81 -35.20 -5.89
C GLU A 190 -16.41 -35.52 -7.34
N ILE A 191 -17.36 -35.93 -8.20
CA ILE A 191 -17.10 -36.29 -9.62
C ILE A 191 -16.76 -35.04 -10.43
N PHE A 192 -17.51 -33.96 -10.23
CA PHE A 192 -17.28 -32.68 -10.90
C PHE A 192 -16.19 -31.84 -10.23
N GLY A 193 -15.63 -32.30 -9.11
CA GLY A 193 -14.61 -31.58 -8.35
C GLY A 193 -15.11 -30.24 -7.79
N LEU A 194 -16.42 -30.11 -7.55
CA LEU A 194 -17.05 -28.88 -7.06
C LEU A 194 -16.57 -28.49 -5.66
N ASP A 195 -16.07 -29.44 -4.87
CA ASP A 195 -15.52 -29.15 -3.55
C ASP A 195 -14.25 -28.28 -3.61
N GLY A 196 -13.41 -28.48 -4.63
CA GLY A 196 -12.25 -27.60 -4.88
C GLY A 196 -12.67 -26.18 -5.24
N TRP A 197 -13.73 -26.04 -6.05
CA TRP A 197 -14.30 -24.74 -6.40
C TRP A 197 -14.91 -24.03 -5.19
N LYS A 198 -15.67 -24.75 -4.35
CA LYS A 198 -16.23 -24.19 -3.09
C LYS A 198 -15.12 -23.72 -2.15
N ALA A 199 -14.09 -24.54 -1.94
CA ALA A 199 -12.96 -24.18 -1.07
C ALA A 199 -12.19 -22.95 -1.60
N THR A 200 -12.03 -22.85 -2.92
CA THR A 200 -11.42 -21.69 -3.57
C THR A 200 -12.28 -20.43 -3.39
N LEU A 201 -13.59 -20.56 -3.58
CA LEU A 201 -14.54 -19.47 -3.35
C LEU A 201 -14.52 -18.97 -1.90
N ASP A 202 -14.50 -19.89 -0.93
CA ASP A 202 -14.39 -19.54 0.49
C ASP A 202 -13.08 -18.79 0.78
N THR A 203 -12.00 -19.17 0.11
CA THR A 203 -10.71 -18.46 0.21
C THR A 203 -10.79 -17.02 -0.32
N PHE A 204 -11.63 -16.74 -1.32
CA PHE A 204 -11.88 -15.38 -1.82
C PHE A 204 -12.85 -14.58 -0.93
N ASN A 205 -13.84 -15.22 -0.33
CA ASN A 205 -14.82 -14.56 0.53
C ASN A 205 -14.22 -14.09 1.87
N VAL A 206 -13.20 -14.78 2.39
CA VAL A 206 -12.52 -14.41 3.64
C VAL A 206 -11.88 -13.00 3.58
N PRO A 207 -11.02 -12.66 2.60
CA PRO A 207 -10.43 -11.33 2.51
C PRO A 207 -11.49 -10.25 2.23
N GLU A 208 -12.53 -10.54 1.45
CA GLU A 208 -13.64 -9.59 1.22
C GLU A 208 -14.29 -9.17 2.55
N LYS A 209 -14.64 -10.14 3.40
CA LYS A 209 -15.20 -9.87 4.73
C LYS A 209 -14.26 -9.04 5.60
N LYS A 210 -12.95 -9.35 5.59
CA LYS A 210 -11.94 -8.59 6.34
C LYS A 210 -11.79 -7.14 5.84
N LEU A 211 -11.87 -6.93 4.53
CA LEU A 211 -11.81 -5.58 3.95
C LEU A 211 -13.05 -4.76 4.33
N LEU A 212 -14.23 -5.35 4.30
CA LEU A 212 -15.48 -4.73 4.75
C LEU A 212 -15.44 -4.35 6.23
N GLU A 213 -14.92 -5.24 7.09
CA GLU A 213 -14.73 -4.93 8.52
C GLU A 213 -13.73 -3.78 8.72
N ARG A 214 -12.58 -3.83 8.03
CA ARG A 214 -11.58 -2.76 8.10
C ARG A 214 -12.13 -1.42 7.60
N GLN A 215 -12.91 -1.43 6.53
CA GLN A 215 -13.57 -0.24 5.99
C GLN A 215 -14.49 0.40 7.04
N LYS A 216 -15.28 -0.40 7.75
CA LYS A 216 -16.15 0.10 8.83
C LYS A 216 -15.35 0.72 9.97
N VAL A 217 -14.28 0.06 10.43
CA VAL A 217 -13.41 0.58 11.49
C VAL A 217 -12.75 1.89 11.07
N THR A 218 -12.17 1.95 9.86
CA THR A 218 -11.55 3.16 9.33
C THR A 218 -12.56 4.28 9.15
N HIS A 219 -13.79 3.97 8.73
CA HIS A 219 -14.86 4.98 8.63
C HIS A 219 -15.19 5.59 10.00
N THR A 220 -15.35 4.77 11.04
CA THR A 220 -15.59 5.25 12.40
C THR A 220 -14.42 6.09 12.94
N GLN A 221 -13.18 5.64 12.72
CA GLN A 221 -11.98 6.40 13.10
C GLN A 221 -11.91 7.76 12.39
N LEU A 222 -12.26 7.80 11.10
CA LEU A 222 -12.26 9.03 10.32
C LEU A 222 -13.32 10.01 10.82
N GLN A 223 -14.50 9.52 11.21
CA GLN A 223 -15.51 10.38 11.85
C GLN A 223 -15.01 10.95 13.18
N TYR A 224 -14.39 10.13 14.02
CA TYR A 224 -13.79 10.60 15.28
C TYR A 224 -12.71 11.68 15.04
N LEU A 225 -11.77 11.42 14.14
CA LEU A 225 -10.70 12.37 13.81
C LEU A 225 -11.24 13.68 13.22
N ARG A 226 -12.34 13.64 12.46
CA ARG A 226 -13.02 14.85 11.99
C ARG A 226 -13.56 15.67 13.15
N THR A 227 -14.28 15.03 14.09
CA THR A 227 -14.81 15.74 15.26
C THR A 227 -13.69 16.32 16.14
N GLU A 228 -12.57 15.62 16.28
CA GLU A 228 -11.42 16.10 17.04
C GLU A 228 -10.75 17.29 16.35
N ASN A 229 -10.62 17.27 15.01
CA ASN A 229 -10.09 18.38 14.24
C ASN A 229 -10.99 19.62 14.34
N ASP A 230 -12.31 19.46 14.19
CA ASP A 230 -13.28 20.55 14.35
C ASP A 230 -13.17 21.21 15.74
N MET A 231 -13.02 20.39 16.79
CA MET A 231 -12.81 20.88 18.17
C MET A 231 -11.46 21.59 18.34
N ALA A 232 -10.39 21.07 17.73
CA ALA A 232 -9.08 21.71 17.74
C ALA A 232 -9.09 23.06 17.02
N GLU A 233 -9.81 23.17 15.90
CA GLU A 233 -9.95 24.40 15.13
C GLU A 233 -10.77 25.45 15.89
N GLN A 234 -11.88 25.06 16.53
CA GLN A 234 -12.63 25.94 17.44
C GLN A 234 -11.77 26.42 18.62
N THR A 235 -10.96 25.54 19.21
CA THR A 235 -10.07 25.90 20.32
C THR A 235 -9.00 26.87 19.86
N LYS A 236 -8.45 26.69 18.65
CA LYS A 236 -7.46 27.59 18.07
C LYS A 236 -8.05 28.98 17.80
N GLN A 237 -9.28 29.06 17.29
CA GLN A 237 -9.98 30.34 17.11
C GLN A 237 -10.17 31.06 18.44
N ARG A 238 -10.65 30.37 19.48
CA ARG A 238 -10.78 30.96 20.83
C ARG A 238 -9.44 31.43 21.41
N LEU A 239 -8.36 30.69 21.18
CA LEU A 239 -7.03 31.09 21.63
C LEU A 239 -6.58 32.38 20.94
N GLN A 240 -6.84 32.54 19.64
CA GLN A 240 -6.55 33.78 18.91
C GLN A 240 -7.37 34.96 19.44
N GLU A 241 -8.65 34.75 19.75
CA GLU A 241 -9.50 35.77 20.38
C GLU A 241 -8.95 36.19 21.75
N TYR A 242 -8.57 35.23 22.60
CA TYR A 242 -7.98 35.54 23.90
C TYR A 242 -6.63 36.25 23.80
N GLN A 243 -5.78 35.87 22.85
CA GLN A 243 -4.50 36.55 22.60
C GLN A 243 -4.70 37.99 22.11
N ALA A 244 -5.71 38.23 21.27
CA ALA A 244 -6.05 39.58 20.82
C ALA A 244 -6.54 40.45 21.99
N GLU A 245 -7.38 39.90 22.88
CA GLU A 245 -7.86 40.62 24.05
C GLU A 245 -6.75 40.85 25.08
N GLU A 246 -5.85 39.89 25.30
CA GLU A 246 -4.67 40.04 26.15
C GLU A 246 -3.78 41.18 25.66
N SER A 247 -3.44 41.20 24.36
CA SER A 247 -2.64 42.28 23.77
C SER A 247 -3.33 43.65 23.90
N ARG A 248 -4.66 43.69 23.81
CA ARG A 248 -5.44 44.92 24.03
C ARG A 248 -5.36 45.39 25.49
N CYS A 249 -5.50 44.47 26.44
CA CYS A 249 -5.35 44.75 27.86
C CYS A 249 -3.94 45.24 28.19
N GLU A 250 -2.89 44.63 27.62
CA GLU A 250 -1.50 45.07 27.79
C GLU A 250 -1.28 46.50 27.27
N GLN A 251 -1.83 46.84 26.09
CA GLN A 251 -1.77 48.20 25.56
C GLN A 251 -2.48 49.21 26.46
N VAL A 252 -3.67 48.87 26.96
CA VAL A 252 -4.41 49.73 27.89
C VAL A 252 -3.66 49.89 29.22
N SER A 253 -3.06 48.83 29.74
CA SER A 253 -2.23 48.90 30.95
C SER A 253 -1.04 49.83 30.74
N ALA A 254 -0.34 49.69 29.61
CA ALA A 254 0.80 50.55 29.28
C ALA A 254 0.41 52.04 29.13
N ASP A 255 -0.74 52.35 28.52
CA ASP A 255 -1.27 53.72 28.43
C ASP A 255 -1.62 54.27 29.83
N LEU A 256 -2.25 53.46 30.68
CA LEU A 256 -2.55 53.84 32.06
C LEU A 256 -1.28 54.09 32.87
N ASP A 257 -0.27 53.23 32.75
CA ASP A 257 1.03 53.40 33.43
C ASP A 257 1.70 54.70 32.98
N GLN A 258 1.69 55.01 31.68
CA GLN A 258 2.23 56.26 31.15
C GLN A 258 1.46 57.49 31.69
N ARG A 259 0.13 57.41 31.79
CA ARG A 259 -0.69 58.47 32.37
C ARG A 259 -0.44 58.65 33.86
N ILE A 260 -0.22 57.56 34.60
CA ILE A 260 0.17 57.62 36.02
C ILE A 260 1.51 58.36 36.15
N GLU A 261 2.50 57.98 35.35
CA GLU A 261 3.82 58.64 35.36
C GLU A 261 3.70 60.15 35.05
N GLN A 262 2.89 60.52 34.06
CA GLN A 262 2.60 61.94 33.77
C GLN A 262 1.96 62.67 34.96
N VAL A 263 0.99 62.05 35.64
CA VAL A 263 0.35 62.64 36.83
C VAL A 263 1.35 62.76 37.98
N GLU A 264 2.20 61.76 38.19
CA GLU A 264 3.25 61.80 39.22
C GLU A 264 4.25 62.93 38.96
N THR A 265 4.69 63.14 37.70
CA THR A 265 5.54 64.29 37.36
C THR A 265 4.84 65.62 37.60
N GLN A 266 3.55 65.73 37.26
CA GLN A 266 2.77 66.94 37.54
C GLN A 266 2.65 67.20 39.04
N ILE A 267 2.39 66.17 39.85
CA ILE A 267 2.37 66.29 41.31
C ILE A 267 3.72 66.78 41.83
N ALA A 268 4.83 66.21 41.39
CA ALA A 268 6.18 66.65 41.78
C ALA A 268 6.45 68.11 41.40
N THR A 269 6.00 68.56 40.22
CA THR A 269 6.12 69.98 39.84
C THR A 269 5.27 70.89 40.72
N LEU A 270 4.05 70.47 41.07
CA LEU A 270 3.18 71.22 41.97
C LEU A 270 3.74 71.30 43.39
N GLU A 271 4.38 70.23 43.87
CA GLU A 271 5.09 70.21 45.15
C GLU A 271 6.26 71.20 45.16
N ASN A 272 7.07 71.22 44.10
CA ASN A 272 8.15 72.21 43.94
C ASN A 272 7.61 73.65 43.88
N ILE A 273 6.52 73.88 43.14
CA ILE A 273 5.86 75.20 43.10
C ILE A 273 5.32 75.58 44.48
N ARG A 274 4.76 74.63 45.22
CA ARG A 274 4.26 74.87 46.58
C ARG A 274 5.40 75.23 47.53
N ASP A 275 6.54 74.56 47.44
CA ASP A 275 7.68 74.85 48.31
C ASP A 275 8.35 76.18 47.97
N THR A 276 8.50 76.50 46.68
CA THR A 276 8.95 77.84 46.25
C THR A 276 7.96 78.94 46.64
N LEU A 277 6.66 78.68 46.61
CA LEU A 277 5.65 79.62 47.09
C LEU A 277 5.79 79.86 48.60
N LYS A 278 5.99 78.80 49.41
CA LYS A 278 6.26 78.96 50.85
C LYS A 278 7.52 79.78 51.11
N GLU A 279 8.59 79.54 50.34
CA GLU A 279 9.83 80.31 50.42
C GLU A 279 9.57 81.78 50.08
N LYS A 280 8.81 82.07 49.01
CA LYS A 280 8.44 83.44 48.63
C LYS A 280 7.48 84.11 49.62
N GLU A 281 6.56 83.38 50.23
CA GLU A 281 5.73 83.87 51.32
C GLU A 281 6.58 84.21 52.54
N HIS A 282 7.56 83.37 52.88
CA HIS A 282 8.53 83.67 53.93
C HIS A 282 9.34 84.92 53.60
N ASP A 283 9.93 85.00 52.39
CA ASP A 283 10.65 86.18 51.88
C ASP A 283 9.77 87.43 51.98
N LYS A 284 8.51 87.35 51.55
CA LYS A 284 7.54 88.46 51.62
C LYS A 284 7.32 88.89 53.06
N THR A 285 7.10 87.97 54.00
CA THR A 285 6.93 88.34 55.42
C THR A 285 8.19 88.96 56.02
N MET A 286 9.38 88.52 55.61
CA MET A 286 10.66 89.08 56.04
C MET A 286 10.92 90.45 55.41
N LEU A 287 10.54 90.64 54.15
CA LEU A 287 10.54 91.91 53.44
C LEU A 287 9.51 92.87 54.03
N GLU A 288 8.30 92.43 54.37
CA GLU A 288 7.29 93.26 55.03
C GLU A 288 7.77 93.71 56.42
N LYS A 289 8.42 92.83 57.18
CA LYS A 289 9.12 93.21 58.42
C LYS A 289 10.26 94.18 58.17
N SER A 290 11.05 93.99 57.11
CA SER A 290 12.13 94.89 56.71
C SER A 290 11.61 96.24 56.20
N VAL A 291 10.47 96.26 55.51
CA VAL A 291 9.81 97.48 55.02
C VAL A 291 9.12 98.19 56.18
N SER A 292 8.59 97.48 57.17
CA SER A 292 8.12 98.05 58.43
C SER A 292 9.29 98.68 59.21
N SER A 293 10.41 97.98 59.35
CA SER A 293 11.59 98.54 60.04
C SER A 293 12.23 99.68 59.25
N LEU A 294 12.31 99.59 57.92
CA LEU A 294 12.74 100.68 57.04
C LEU A 294 11.75 101.84 57.09
N ARG A 295 10.43 101.63 57.12
CA ARG A 295 9.44 102.70 57.32
C ARG A 295 9.58 103.38 58.69
N GLU A 296 9.99 102.64 59.72
CA GLU A 296 10.35 103.21 61.02
C GLU A 296 11.71 103.93 61.00
N HIS A 297 12.59 103.67 60.02
CA HIS A 297 13.95 104.22 59.92
C HIS A 297 14.18 105.13 58.69
N ILE A 298 13.14 105.43 57.90
CA ILE A 298 13.26 106.34 56.75
C ILE A 298 13.15 107.78 57.25
N ASN A 299 14.33 108.37 57.48
CA ASN A 299 14.55 109.81 57.35
C ASN A 299 14.53 110.15 55.86
N VAL A 300 13.64 111.07 55.47
CA VAL A 300 13.55 111.60 54.11
C VAL A 300 14.85 112.31 53.77
N LEU A 301 15.62 111.72 52.85
CA LEU A 301 16.76 112.35 52.19
C LEU A 301 16.35 112.68 50.75
N GLN A 302 16.39 113.97 50.44
CA GLN A 302 16.23 114.50 49.09
C GLN A 302 17.47 114.20 48.25
N ALA A 303 17.29 113.68 47.04
CA ALA A 303 18.30 113.70 45.99
C ALA A 303 17.64 113.67 44.59
N SER A 304 18.39 114.19 43.62
CA SER A 304 18.02 114.83 42.35
C SER A 304 17.91 113.90 41.15
N ASP A 305 17.21 114.36 40.11
CA ASP A 305 16.85 113.74 38.81
C ASP A 305 18.03 113.26 37.92
N GLU A 306 19.26 113.17 38.42
CA GLU A 306 20.43 112.71 37.64
C GLU A 306 20.68 111.18 37.72
N GLU A 307 20.15 110.48 38.73
CA GLU A 307 20.34 109.02 38.88
C GLU A 307 19.42 108.19 37.96
N LEU A 308 18.30 108.76 37.52
CA LEU A 308 17.33 108.11 36.63
C LEU A 308 17.90 107.81 35.24
N ASN A 309 18.90 108.59 34.80
CA ASN A 309 19.50 108.45 33.47
C ASN A 309 20.51 107.29 33.39
N MET A 310 21.17 106.95 34.50
CA MET A 310 22.05 105.77 34.60
C MET A 310 21.25 104.46 34.58
N GLU A 311 20.06 104.47 35.17
CA GLU A 311 19.19 103.30 35.19
C GLU A 311 18.52 103.04 33.83
N PHE A 312 18.29 104.11 33.05
CA PHE A 312 17.83 104.04 31.66
C PHE A 312 18.87 103.40 30.73
N ILE A 313 20.16 103.71 30.91
CA ILE A 313 21.26 103.08 30.14
C ILE A 313 21.37 101.60 30.46
N ARG A 314 21.28 101.21 31.75
CA ARG A 314 21.29 99.81 32.19
C ARG A 314 20.14 99.00 31.58
N TYR A 315 18.95 99.60 31.49
CA TYR A 315 17.78 98.96 30.90
C TYR A 315 17.92 98.75 29.38
N ASN A 316 18.48 99.73 28.67
CA ASN A 316 18.74 99.59 27.23
C ASN A 316 19.79 98.50 26.94
N GLU A 317 20.86 98.39 27.73
CA GLU A 317 21.82 97.28 27.59
C GLU A 317 21.19 95.91 27.86
N GLU A 318 20.19 95.84 28.74
CA GLU A 318 19.45 94.60 29.01
C GLU A 318 18.47 94.25 27.89
N ILE A 319 17.87 95.26 27.24
CA ILE A 319 17.04 95.10 26.04
C ILE A 319 17.90 94.60 24.88
N ASP A 320 19.08 95.18 24.64
CA ASP A 320 19.99 94.75 23.57
C ASP A 320 20.44 93.29 23.75
N LYS A 321 20.72 92.86 24.99
CA LYS A 321 21.03 91.44 25.27
C LYS A 321 19.84 90.52 25.00
N ARG A 322 18.62 90.97 25.27
CA ARG A 322 17.39 90.20 24.99
C ARG A 322 17.09 90.15 23.49
N GLU A 323 17.37 91.21 22.75
CA GLU A 323 17.26 91.21 21.28
C GLU A 323 18.28 90.26 20.65
N LEU A 324 19.54 90.30 21.10
CA LEU A 324 20.57 89.36 20.65
C LEU A 324 20.16 87.90 20.88
N ARG A 325 19.62 87.59 22.07
CA ARG A 325 19.13 86.25 22.40
C ARG A 325 17.92 85.84 21.54
N ARG A 326 17.07 86.80 21.18
CA ARG A 326 15.91 86.56 20.30
C ARG A 326 16.36 86.27 18.86
N GLU A 327 17.42 86.93 18.40
CA GLU A 327 18.04 86.69 17.08
C GLU A 327 18.70 85.29 17.04
N GLU A 328 19.41 84.89 18.10
CA GLU A 328 19.97 83.53 18.23
C GLU A 328 18.89 82.45 18.18
N LEU A 329 17.80 82.62 18.95
CA LEU A 329 16.68 81.68 18.92
C LEU A 329 16.00 81.62 17.54
N ARG A 330 15.92 82.74 16.82
CA ARG A 330 15.41 82.76 15.44
C ARG A 330 16.31 81.98 14.49
N ALA A 331 17.63 82.11 14.63
CA ALA A 331 18.58 81.34 13.84
C ALA A 331 18.50 79.83 14.12
N ASP A 332 18.32 79.44 15.39
CA ASP A 332 18.13 78.03 15.77
C ASP A 332 16.81 77.45 15.22
N VAL A 333 15.71 78.22 15.26
CA VAL A 333 14.43 77.81 14.68
C VAL A 333 14.56 77.60 13.17
N GLU A 334 15.26 78.48 12.47
CA GLU A 334 15.46 78.35 11.02
C GLU A 334 16.38 77.18 10.66
N ARG A 335 17.40 76.88 11.49
CA ARG A 335 18.22 75.66 11.34
C ARG A 335 17.38 74.39 11.47
N ILE A 336 16.56 74.30 12.53
CA ILE A 336 15.69 73.13 12.76
C ILE A 336 14.67 72.98 11.62
N ARG A 337 14.16 74.09 11.09
CA ARG A 337 13.24 74.08 9.93
C ARG A 337 13.92 73.51 8.67
N ASN A 338 15.17 73.90 8.43
CA ASN A 338 15.95 73.37 7.30
C ASN A 338 16.30 71.89 7.47
N GLU A 339 16.61 71.44 8.68
CA GLU A 339 16.82 70.01 8.98
C GLU A 339 15.54 69.20 8.77
N LYS A 340 14.39 69.71 9.24
CA LYS A 340 13.08 69.09 9.00
C LYS A 340 12.79 68.96 7.50
N GLN A 341 13.02 70.02 6.71
CA GLN A 341 12.83 69.98 5.26
C GLN A 341 13.75 68.97 4.57
N SER A 342 14.98 68.81 5.05
CA SER A 342 15.93 67.80 4.55
C SER A 342 15.41 66.37 4.79
N TYR A 343 14.91 66.09 6.00
CA TYR A 343 14.33 64.78 6.32
C TYR A 343 13.04 64.50 5.53
N GLU A 344 12.17 65.50 5.35
CA GLU A 344 10.96 65.36 4.52
C GLU A 344 11.32 65.03 3.05
N ASN A 345 12.35 65.67 2.50
CA ASN A 345 12.84 65.34 1.15
C ASN A 345 13.42 63.92 1.07
N GLN A 346 14.13 63.45 2.11
CA GLN A 346 14.64 62.07 2.15
C GLN A 346 13.52 61.03 2.24
N ILE A 347 12.48 61.30 3.02
CA ILE A 347 11.28 60.45 3.11
C ILE A 347 10.59 60.38 1.74
N MET A 348 10.40 61.52 1.07
CA MET A 348 9.77 61.57 -0.25
C MET A 348 10.55 60.80 -1.32
N GLU A 349 11.90 60.81 -1.28
CA GLU A 349 12.72 60.00 -2.19
C GLU A 349 12.63 58.49 -1.87
N MET A 350 12.59 58.12 -0.58
CA MET A 350 12.38 56.71 -0.18
C MET A 350 10.99 56.20 -0.60
N GLU A 351 9.93 57.00 -0.44
CA GLU A 351 8.58 56.66 -0.91
C GLU A 351 8.53 56.49 -2.43
N ARG A 352 9.28 57.32 -3.17
CA ARG A 352 9.40 57.19 -4.62
C ARG A 352 10.13 55.92 -5.04
N GLN A 353 11.16 55.51 -4.28
CA GLN A 353 11.86 54.24 -4.52
C GLN A 353 10.97 53.04 -4.20
N ILE A 354 10.22 53.07 -3.09
CA ILE A 354 9.23 52.04 -2.75
C ILE A 354 8.19 51.90 -3.87
N THR A 355 7.69 53.02 -4.38
CA THR A 355 6.71 53.03 -5.49
C THR A 355 7.30 52.47 -6.79
N ARG A 356 8.57 52.77 -7.10
CA ARG A 356 9.25 52.18 -8.26
C ARG A 356 9.44 50.67 -8.11
N HIS A 357 9.82 50.22 -6.92
CA HIS A 357 9.98 48.78 -6.65
C HIS A 357 8.65 48.04 -6.68
N SER A 358 7.56 48.63 -6.18
CA SER A 358 6.23 48.02 -6.25
C SER A 358 5.72 47.92 -7.69
N MET A 359 5.91 48.95 -8.52
CA MET A 359 5.60 48.89 -9.96
C MET A 359 6.43 47.84 -10.70
N ASN A 360 7.72 47.70 -10.38
CA ASN A 360 8.56 46.66 -10.99
C ASN A 360 8.13 45.26 -10.58
N ILE A 361 7.75 45.04 -9.33
CA ILE A 361 7.21 43.76 -8.86
C ILE A 361 5.92 43.42 -9.60
N GLU A 362 5.02 44.39 -9.79
CA GLU A 362 3.75 44.17 -10.51
C GLU A 362 3.99 43.86 -12.00
N ASN A 363 4.90 44.59 -12.65
CA ASN A 363 5.32 44.30 -14.02
C ASN A 363 5.95 42.90 -14.15
N HIS A 364 6.75 42.47 -13.17
CA HIS A 364 7.31 41.11 -13.16
C HIS A 364 6.24 40.04 -12.95
N LYS A 365 5.24 40.28 -12.11
CA LYS A 365 4.09 39.37 -11.94
C LYS A 365 3.29 39.23 -13.24
N GLN A 366 2.99 40.34 -13.92
CA GLN A 366 2.33 40.29 -15.23
C GLN A 366 3.16 39.51 -16.26
N LYS A 367 4.48 39.72 -16.29
CA LYS A 367 5.36 39.01 -17.23
C LYS A 367 5.46 37.51 -16.95
N ILE A 368 5.41 37.11 -15.67
CA ILE A 368 5.31 35.70 -15.27
C ILE A 368 3.98 35.11 -15.73
N ALA A 369 2.87 35.83 -15.54
CA ALA A 369 1.55 35.38 -15.99
C ALA A 369 1.47 35.25 -17.53
N GLU A 370 2.05 36.19 -18.28
CA GLU A 370 2.15 36.12 -19.74
C GLU A 370 3.02 34.94 -20.20
N LEU A 371 4.12 34.64 -19.50
CA LEU A 371 4.97 33.48 -19.80
C LEU A 371 4.30 32.15 -19.44
N GLU A 372 3.54 32.09 -18.34
CA GLU A 372 2.73 30.93 -17.97
C GLU A 372 1.62 30.67 -18.99
N GLN A 373 0.99 31.74 -19.50
CA GLN A 373 -0.03 31.65 -20.53
C GLN A 373 0.56 31.23 -21.89
N ALA A 374 1.69 31.81 -22.28
CA ALA A 374 2.42 31.41 -23.50
C ALA A 374 2.93 29.96 -23.43
N PHE A 375 3.39 29.50 -22.26
CA PHE A 375 3.81 28.11 -22.06
C PHE A 375 2.62 27.13 -22.16
N ASN A 376 1.44 27.53 -21.69
CA ASN A 376 0.21 26.73 -21.84
C ASN A 376 -0.29 26.71 -23.28
N ASP A 377 -0.20 27.84 -24.00
CA ASP A 377 -0.61 27.94 -25.40
C ASP A 377 0.36 27.21 -26.34
N GLU A 378 1.67 27.18 -26.05
CA GLU A 378 2.66 26.37 -26.79
C GLU A 378 2.62 24.86 -26.46
N ALA A 379 2.07 24.46 -25.31
CA ALA A 379 1.85 23.05 -24.96
C ALA A 379 0.63 22.42 -25.67
N HIS A 380 -0.31 23.24 -26.15
CA HIS A 380 -1.51 22.78 -26.86
C HIS A 380 -1.22 22.09 -28.23
N PRO A 381 -0.35 22.64 -29.11
CA PRO A 381 0.01 21.98 -30.38
C PRO A 381 0.81 20.67 -30.21
N LEU A 382 1.55 20.50 -29.11
CA LEU A 382 2.27 19.27 -28.78
C LEU A 382 1.34 18.15 -28.27
N ARG A 383 0.21 18.51 -27.66
CA ARG A 383 -0.80 17.54 -27.21
C ARG A 383 -1.65 17.02 -28.39
N ASP A 384 -1.99 17.89 -29.34
CA ASP A 384 -2.78 17.53 -30.52
C ASP A 384 -1.95 16.76 -31.57
N THR A 385 -0.65 17.04 -31.71
CA THR A 385 0.23 16.29 -32.62
C THR A 385 0.48 14.86 -32.16
N VAL A 386 0.56 14.58 -30.85
CA VAL A 386 0.72 13.22 -30.30
C VAL A 386 -0.56 12.39 -30.52
N GLN A 387 -1.74 13.01 -30.44
CA GLN A 387 -3.01 12.33 -30.67
C GLN A 387 -3.26 12.04 -32.17
N ILE A 388 -2.91 12.97 -33.06
CA ILE A 388 -3.02 12.79 -34.53
C ILE A 388 -1.99 11.78 -35.05
N PHE A 389 -0.79 11.70 -34.46
CA PHE A 389 0.21 10.66 -34.79
C PHE A 389 -0.28 9.25 -34.44
N ALA A 390 -1.00 9.08 -33.34
CA ALA A 390 -1.49 7.78 -32.89
C ALA A 390 -2.62 7.21 -33.78
N ASP A 391 -3.47 8.06 -34.35
CA ASP A 391 -4.60 7.63 -35.18
C ASP A 391 -4.23 7.46 -36.67
N THR A 392 -3.19 8.14 -37.15
CA THR A 392 -2.75 8.03 -38.56
C THR A 392 -2.07 6.70 -38.88
N PHE A 393 -1.46 6.03 -37.89
CA PHE A 393 -0.74 4.75 -38.08
C PHE A 393 -1.62 3.48 -38.02
N LYS A 394 -2.95 3.60 -37.83
CA LYS A 394 -3.86 2.44 -37.72
C LYS A 394 -4.57 2.01 -39.02
N SER A 395 -4.35 2.66 -40.17
CA SER A 395 -4.99 2.26 -41.44
C SER A 395 -4.01 1.62 -42.44
N PRO A 396 -4.10 0.31 -42.75
CA PRO A 396 -3.20 -0.40 -43.68
C PRO A 396 -3.31 0.09 -45.15
N THR A 397 -4.36 0.83 -45.49
CA THR A 397 -4.70 1.24 -46.85
C THR A 397 -3.92 2.48 -47.33
N ARG A 398 -3.42 3.33 -46.42
CA ARG A 398 -2.68 4.56 -46.76
C ARG A 398 -1.17 4.33 -46.93
N ILE A 399 -0.62 3.32 -46.25
CA ILE A 399 0.79 2.91 -46.35
C ILE A 399 1.09 2.32 -47.74
N SER A 400 0.15 1.59 -48.36
CA SER A 400 0.33 1.07 -49.72
C SER A 400 0.32 2.16 -50.80
N GLN A 401 -0.50 3.21 -50.62
CA GLN A 401 -0.53 4.38 -51.51
C GLN A 401 0.75 5.22 -51.42
N GLN A 402 1.25 5.50 -50.21
CA GLN A 402 2.49 6.27 -50.03
C GLN A 402 3.74 5.50 -50.48
N LYS A 403 3.76 4.16 -50.35
CA LYS A 403 4.85 3.33 -50.92
C LYS A 403 4.86 3.41 -52.46
N GLY A 404 3.69 3.49 -53.09
CA GLY A 404 3.56 3.68 -54.55
C GLY A 404 4.03 5.06 -55.03
N GLU A 405 3.74 6.13 -54.28
CA GLU A 405 4.22 7.48 -54.60
C GLU A 405 5.73 7.65 -54.38
N LEU A 406 6.29 7.01 -53.34
CA LEU A 406 7.74 7.03 -53.10
C LEU A 406 8.52 6.30 -54.20
N VAL A 407 7.98 5.20 -54.76
CA VAL A 407 8.59 4.52 -55.93
C VAL A 407 8.52 5.40 -57.18
N LYS A 408 7.41 6.13 -57.39
CA LYS A 408 7.30 7.10 -58.50
C LYS A 408 8.30 8.26 -58.36
N ARG A 409 8.46 8.82 -57.16
CA ARG A 409 9.43 9.90 -56.89
C ARG A 409 10.88 9.42 -57.01
N LYS A 410 11.19 8.20 -56.58
CA LYS A 410 12.52 7.60 -56.78
C LYS A 410 12.85 7.46 -58.27
N ASN A 411 11.90 6.98 -59.07
CA ASN A 411 12.10 6.85 -60.52
C ASN A 411 12.24 8.21 -61.22
N GLN A 412 11.52 9.24 -60.78
CA GLN A 412 11.70 10.61 -61.30
C GLN A 412 13.07 11.20 -60.97
N ILE A 413 13.58 10.96 -59.76
CA ILE A 413 14.91 11.41 -59.33
C ILE A 413 16.01 10.66 -60.10
N GLU A 414 15.85 9.35 -60.36
CA GLU A 414 16.81 8.59 -61.18
C GLU A 414 16.85 9.05 -62.65
N VAL A 415 15.71 9.44 -63.22
CA VAL A 415 15.64 10.04 -64.57
C VAL A 415 16.30 11.42 -64.59
N PHE A 416 16.06 12.24 -63.57
CA PHE A 416 16.69 13.55 -63.43
C PHE A 416 18.22 13.45 -63.27
N PHE A 417 18.72 12.48 -62.49
CA PHE A 417 20.16 12.21 -62.39
C PHE A 417 20.77 11.65 -63.67
N LYS A 418 20.01 10.89 -64.48
CA LYS A 418 20.46 10.46 -65.81
C LYS A 418 20.53 11.62 -66.81
N GLN A 419 19.58 12.56 -66.75
CA GLN A 419 19.61 13.78 -67.57
C GLN A 419 20.77 14.70 -67.18
N LEU A 420 21.00 14.94 -65.89
CA LEU A 420 22.16 15.69 -65.40
C LEU A 420 23.50 15.04 -65.77
N LYS A 421 23.59 13.71 -65.79
CA LYS A 421 24.79 13.01 -66.28
C LYS A 421 24.98 13.09 -67.80
N ALA A 422 23.90 13.22 -68.56
CA ALA A 422 23.97 13.39 -70.02
C ALA A 422 24.37 14.84 -70.40
N GLU A 423 23.90 15.83 -69.64
CA GLU A 423 24.27 17.25 -69.82
C GLU A 423 25.69 17.57 -69.34
N ALA A 424 26.27 16.75 -68.46
CA ALA A 424 27.67 16.89 -68.02
C ALA A 424 28.70 16.24 -68.96
N HIS A 425 28.26 15.57 -70.04
CA HIS A 425 29.12 14.88 -71.02
C HIS A 425 28.93 15.36 -72.47
N GLN A 426 28.20 16.48 -72.67
CA GLN A 426 28.26 17.33 -73.86
C GLN A 426 28.95 18.64 -73.49
#